data_AF-A0AAW0K7T2-F1
#
_entry.id   AF-A0AAW0K7T2-F1
#
_cell.length_a   1.000
_cell.length_b   1.000
_cell.length_c   1.000
_cell.angle_alpha   90.00
_cell.angle_beta   90.00
_cell.angle_gamma   90.00
#
_symmetry.space_group_name_H-M   'P 1'
#
loop_
_entity.id
_entity.type
_entity.pdbx_description
1 polymer ?
#
loop_
_entity_poly.entity_id
_entity_poly.type
_entity_poly.pdbx_seq_one_letter_code
_entity_poly.pdbx_strand_id
1 'polypeptide(L)'
;AVGALNTFIAAIYEHAVILSNKTETPVSTKKVLFLMNKNTDILEKAIKLTAKQGAHIIVSPEDGIYGWIFTRETIYPCLEDIPDPEVNWAPCRDPKSCTRARNRLNKRPAPELEYNLFAPEIQFDFPKDSELVTFDTPFGRFGIFTCFDISSYDSAVAVVKAFQVDSIVYPMA
;
A
#
# COMPACT_ATOMS: atom_id res chain seq x y z
N ALA A 1 -26.91 15.75 3.53
CA ALA A 1 -25.53 16.20 3.29
C ALA A 1 -24.72 15.93 4.54
N VAL A 2 -23.79 14.97 4.50
CA VAL A 2 -22.79 14.81 5.57
C VAL A 2 -21.84 16.00 5.42
N GLY A 3 -21.71 16.83 6.45
CA GLY A 3 -20.97 18.08 6.37
C GLY A 3 -19.49 17.83 6.06
N ALA A 4 -18.95 18.55 5.08
CA ALA A 4 -17.51 18.56 4.82
C ALA A 4 -16.78 19.12 6.06
N LEU A 5 -15.72 18.45 6.48
CA LEU A 5 -14.83 18.89 7.55
C LEU A 5 -13.84 19.90 6.99
N ASN A 6 -13.70 21.05 7.68
CA ASN A 6 -12.76 22.10 7.26
C ASN A 6 -11.29 21.79 7.59
N THR A 7 -11.04 20.84 8.50
CA THR A 7 -9.70 20.43 8.95
C THR A 7 -9.70 18.95 9.28
N PHE A 8 -8.55 18.29 9.16
CA PHE A 8 -8.33 16.91 9.59
C PHE A 8 -6.98 16.75 10.28
N ILE A 9 -6.84 15.65 11.02
CA ILE A 9 -5.58 15.24 11.65
C ILE A 9 -5.00 14.10 10.82
N ALA A 10 -3.84 14.31 10.23
CA ALA A 10 -3.08 13.28 9.53
C ALA A 10 -2.02 12.67 10.46
N ALA A 11 -1.64 11.43 10.18
CA ALA A 11 -0.50 10.77 10.81
C ALA A 11 0.39 10.09 9.76
N ILE A 12 1.68 10.04 10.04
CA ILE A 12 2.67 9.31 9.24
C ILE A 12 3.46 8.45 10.20
N TYR A 13 3.72 7.20 9.83
CA TYR A 13 4.52 6.30 10.64
C TYR A 13 5.78 5.90 9.88
N GLU A 14 6.93 6.28 10.40
CA GLU A 14 8.21 5.75 9.95
C GLU A 14 8.41 4.36 10.56
N HIS A 15 8.51 3.33 9.70
CA HIS A 15 8.56 1.94 10.14
C HIS A 15 9.97 1.37 10.00
N ALA A 16 10.52 0.88 11.11
CA ALA A 16 11.73 0.07 11.09
C ALA A 16 11.38 -1.35 10.62
N VAL A 17 11.36 -1.53 9.30
CA VAL A 17 10.92 -2.78 8.65
C VAL A 17 11.76 -3.97 9.14
N ILE A 18 11.08 -5.04 9.57
CA ILE A 18 11.73 -6.32 9.84
C ILE A 18 11.94 -7.00 8.48
N LEU A 19 13.19 -7.05 8.04
CA LEU A 19 13.57 -7.63 6.75
C LEU A 19 13.76 -9.15 6.83
N SER A 20 13.53 -9.81 5.69
CA SER A 20 13.95 -11.20 5.48
C SER A 20 15.44 -11.28 5.16
N ASN A 21 16.06 -12.42 5.44
CA ASN A 21 17.36 -12.73 4.85
C ASN A 21 17.19 -12.97 3.35
N LYS A 22 18.19 -12.56 2.56
CA LYS A 22 18.26 -12.88 1.13
C LYS A 22 18.27 -14.40 0.93
N THR A 23 17.39 -14.90 0.08
CA THR A 23 17.30 -16.32 -0.29
C THR A 23 17.40 -16.47 -1.80
N GLU A 24 18.12 -17.48 -2.27
CA GLU A 24 18.20 -17.78 -3.71
C GLU A 24 16.92 -18.45 -4.23
N THR A 25 16.23 -19.21 -3.38
CA THR A 25 14.99 -19.93 -3.75
C THR A 25 13.78 -19.38 -3.01
N PRO A 26 12.56 -19.44 -3.61
CA PRO A 26 11.33 -19.02 -2.94
C PRO A 26 11.11 -19.76 -1.62
N VAL A 27 10.78 -19.02 -0.57
CA VAL A 27 10.42 -19.59 0.72
C VAL A 27 8.94 -19.99 0.75
N SER A 28 8.54 -20.81 1.71
CA SER A 28 7.13 -21.19 1.85
C SER A 28 6.24 -20.00 2.23
N THR A 29 5.00 -19.99 1.73
CA THR A 29 3.99 -18.98 2.07
C THR A 29 3.80 -18.82 3.58
N LYS A 30 3.92 -19.90 4.36
CA LYS A 30 3.86 -19.84 5.83
C LYS A 30 4.99 -18.99 6.43
N LYS A 31 6.21 -19.09 5.89
CA LYS A 31 7.36 -18.31 6.36
C LYS A 31 7.21 -16.84 5.99
N VAL A 32 6.71 -16.55 4.79
CA VAL A 32 6.40 -15.18 4.36
C VAL A 32 5.31 -14.55 5.23
N LEU A 33 4.18 -15.23 5.39
CA LEU A 33 3.08 -14.76 6.25
C LEU A 33 3.55 -14.49 7.67
N PHE A 34 4.46 -15.32 8.21
CA PHE A 34 5.02 -15.08 9.53
C PHE A 34 5.84 -13.78 9.60
N LEU A 35 6.62 -13.45 8.56
CA LEU A 35 7.36 -12.19 8.49
C LEU A 35 6.42 -11.00 8.33
N MET A 36 5.50 -11.07 7.36
CA MET A 36 4.53 -10.00 7.10
C MET A 36 3.69 -9.69 8.33
N ASN A 37 3.22 -10.72 9.06
CA ASN A 37 2.46 -10.53 10.30
C ASN A 37 3.28 -9.82 11.38
N LYS A 38 4.60 -10.05 11.49
CA LYS A 38 5.43 -9.31 12.46
C LYS A 38 5.47 -7.81 12.17
N ASN A 39 5.59 -7.44 10.89
CA ASN A 39 5.53 -6.04 10.48
C ASN A 39 4.12 -5.47 10.71
N THR A 40 3.08 -6.19 10.30
CA THR A 40 1.69 -5.80 10.51
C THR A 40 1.35 -5.62 12.00
N ASP A 41 1.86 -6.45 12.90
CA ASP A 41 1.64 -6.31 14.36
C ASP A 41 2.23 -4.99 14.91
N ILE A 42 3.29 -4.46 14.29
CA ILE A 42 3.88 -3.17 14.66
C ILE A 42 3.03 -2.04 14.09
N LEU A 43 2.67 -2.13 12.81
CA LEU A 43 1.80 -1.16 12.14
C LEU A 43 0.43 -1.06 12.84
N GLU A 44 -0.16 -2.18 13.27
CA GLU A 44 -1.42 -2.21 14.01
C GLU A 44 -1.33 -1.41 15.31
N LYS A 45 -0.20 -1.47 16.02
CA LYS A 45 0.02 -0.67 17.23
C LYS A 45 0.08 0.82 16.89
N ALA A 46 0.79 1.18 15.82
CA ALA A 46 0.85 2.56 15.35
C ALA A 46 -0.55 3.08 14.98
N ILE A 47 -1.31 2.32 14.18
CA ILE A 47 -2.69 2.63 13.78
C ILE A 47 -3.60 2.80 15.00
N LYS A 48 -3.52 1.90 15.98
CA LYS A 48 -4.31 2.00 17.23
C LYS A 48 -3.95 3.25 18.04
N LEU A 49 -2.68 3.63 18.08
CA LEU A 49 -2.23 4.83 18.79
C LEU A 49 -2.66 6.11 18.09
N THR A 50 -2.57 6.18 16.77
CA THR A 50 -3.00 7.36 16.00
C THR A 50 -4.51 7.53 16.02
N ALA A 51 -5.28 6.44 15.93
CA ALA A 51 -6.72 6.46 16.09
C ALA A 51 -7.13 7.02 17.47
N LYS A 52 -6.42 6.64 18.55
CA LYS A 52 -6.64 7.20 19.90
C LYS A 52 -6.36 8.70 19.99
N GLN A 53 -5.49 9.22 19.13
CA GLN A 53 -5.15 10.65 19.05
C GLN A 53 -6.11 11.43 18.11
N GLY A 54 -7.13 10.78 17.55
CA GLY A 54 -8.10 11.43 16.65
C GLY A 54 -7.60 11.63 15.23
N ALA A 55 -6.56 10.91 14.81
CA ALA A 55 -6.13 10.91 13.40
C ALA A 55 -7.26 10.39 12.49
N HIS A 56 -7.47 11.08 11.39
CA HIS A 56 -8.46 10.77 10.36
C HIS A 56 -7.87 9.85 9.29
N ILE A 57 -6.56 9.95 9.06
CA ILE A 57 -5.79 9.13 8.12
C ILE A 57 -4.39 8.89 8.68
N ILE A 58 -3.84 7.70 8.40
CA ILE A 58 -2.45 7.35 8.69
C ILE A 58 -1.81 6.74 7.44
N VAL A 59 -0.57 7.12 7.15
CA VAL A 59 0.24 6.57 6.06
C VAL A 59 1.41 5.76 6.63
N SER A 60 1.60 4.55 6.12
CA SER A 60 2.77 3.68 6.34
C SER A 60 3.69 3.73 5.12
N PRO A 61 4.99 3.41 5.26
CA PRO A 61 5.92 3.45 4.13
C PRO A 61 5.61 2.35 3.11
N GLU A 62 6.13 2.57 1.91
CA GLU A 62 6.28 1.53 0.90
C GLU A 62 7.14 0.38 1.45
N ASP A 63 6.89 -0.84 0.97
CA ASP A 63 7.57 -2.05 1.43
C ASP A 63 7.52 -2.32 2.95
N GLY A 64 6.70 -1.58 3.70
CA GLY A 64 6.64 -1.67 5.17
C GLY A 64 6.20 -3.03 5.71
N ILE A 65 5.62 -3.89 4.87
CA ILE A 65 5.11 -5.21 5.27
C ILE A 65 6.13 -6.32 4.98
N TYR A 66 6.82 -6.27 3.84
CA TYR A 66 7.66 -7.37 3.35
C TYR A 66 9.12 -6.98 3.04
N GLY A 67 9.42 -5.69 2.89
CA GLY A 67 10.75 -5.17 2.57
C GLY A 67 11.14 -5.27 1.09
N TRP A 68 12.36 -4.89 0.76
CA TRP A 68 12.84 -4.74 -0.63
C TRP A 68 13.85 -5.80 -1.09
N ILE A 69 14.03 -6.90 -0.34
CA ILE A 69 15.06 -7.92 -0.64
C ILE A 69 14.44 -9.10 -1.38
N PHE A 70 14.15 -8.92 -2.68
CA PHE A 70 13.52 -9.96 -3.50
C PHE A 70 14.06 -10.03 -4.94
N THR A 71 13.86 -11.19 -5.57
CA THR A 71 13.79 -11.37 -7.01
C THR A 71 12.33 -11.63 -7.39
N ARG A 72 12.04 -11.63 -8.70
CA ARG A 72 10.72 -11.98 -9.23
C ARG A 72 10.19 -13.33 -8.75
N GLU A 73 11.06 -14.31 -8.57
CA GLU A 73 10.66 -15.64 -8.07
C GLU A 73 10.42 -15.62 -6.56
N THR A 74 11.27 -14.93 -5.80
CA THR A 74 11.21 -14.96 -4.34
C THR A 74 10.13 -14.05 -3.76
N ILE A 75 9.67 -13.03 -4.50
CA ILE A 75 8.54 -12.18 -4.08
C ILE A 75 7.20 -12.91 -4.23
N TYR A 76 7.10 -13.87 -5.13
CA TYR A 76 5.83 -14.50 -5.49
C TYR A 76 5.01 -15.03 -4.30
N PRO A 77 5.61 -15.66 -3.26
CA PRO A 77 4.86 -16.10 -2.08
C PRO A 77 4.33 -14.96 -1.19
N CYS A 78 4.74 -13.71 -1.44
CA CYS A 78 4.27 -12.49 -0.76
C CYS A 78 3.05 -11.83 -1.45
N LEU A 79 2.64 -12.29 -2.64
CA LEU A 79 1.69 -11.58 -3.48
C LEU A 79 0.25 -12.09 -3.35
N GLU A 80 -0.70 -11.14 -3.42
CA GLU A 80 -2.15 -11.35 -3.39
C GLU A 80 -2.84 -10.79 -4.63
N ASP A 81 -3.94 -11.43 -5.02
CA ASP A 81 -4.88 -10.84 -5.99
C ASP A 81 -5.66 -9.73 -5.31
N ILE A 82 -5.35 -8.48 -5.67
CA ILE A 82 -6.09 -7.31 -5.24
C ILE A 82 -7.16 -7.01 -6.30
N PRO A 83 -8.47 -7.15 -5.98
CA PRO A 83 -9.52 -6.82 -6.92
C PRO A 83 -9.63 -5.30 -7.10
N ASP A 84 -10.15 -4.90 -8.26
CA ASP A 84 -10.47 -3.51 -8.56
C ASP A 84 -11.41 -2.92 -7.48
N PRO A 85 -11.18 -1.67 -7.02
CA PRO A 85 -12.02 -1.02 -6.01
C PRO A 85 -13.51 -0.91 -6.41
N GLU A 86 -13.85 -0.93 -7.70
CA GLU A 86 -15.24 -0.93 -8.19
C GLU A 86 -16.06 -2.14 -7.69
N VAL A 87 -15.39 -3.24 -7.31
CA VAL A 87 -16.03 -4.44 -6.75
C VAL A 87 -16.65 -4.17 -5.36
N ASN A 88 -16.33 -3.03 -4.72
CA ASN A 88 -16.87 -2.60 -3.43
C ASN A 88 -16.83 -3.71 -2.36
N TRP A 89 -15.68 -4.37 -2.26
CA TRP A 89 -15.44 -5.48 -1.37
C TRP A 89 -14.67 -5.03 -0.12
N ALA A 90 -15.24 -5.28 1.06
CA ALA A 90 -14.56 -5.10 2.33
C ALA A 90 -14.17 -6.48 2.88
N PRO A 91 -12.87 -6.83 2.91
CA PRO A 91 -12.43 -8.18 3.25
C PRO A 91 -12.95 -8.68 4.60
N CYS A 92 -13.08 -7.78 5.58
CA CYS A 92 -13.53 -8.13 6.93
C CYS A 92 -15.03 -7.95 7.20
N ARG A 93 -15.86 -7.70 6.18
CA ARG A 93 -17.33 -7.62 6.33
C ARG A 93 -17.98 -9.00 6.56
N ASP A 94 -17.33 -10.08 6.13
CA ASP A 94 -17.69 -11.48 6.45
C ASP A 94 -16.54 -12.12 7.26
N PRO A 95 -16.79 -12.75 8.44
CA PRO A 95 -15.76 -13.43 9.23
C PRO A 95 -14.94 -14.47 8.46
N LYS A 96 -15.56 -15.18 7.50
CA LYS A 96 -14.85 -16.15 6.66
C LYS A 96 -13.93 -15.44 5.67
N SER A 97 -14.35 -14.30 5.15
CA SER A 97 -13.57 -13.43 4.27
C SER A 97 -12.43 -12.74 5.03
N CYS A 98 -12.65 -12.29 6.27
CA CYS A 98 -11.61 -11.67 7.10
C CYS A 98 -10.50 -12.67 7.43
N THR A 99 -10.89 -13.88 7.83
CA THR A 99 -9.94 -14.98 8.08
C THR A 99 -9.22 -15.39 6.79
N ARG A 100 -9.88 -15.27 5.64
CA ARG A 100 -9.33 -15.64 4.33
C ARG A 100 -8.38 -14.57 3.78
N ALA A 101 -8.70 -13.28 3.90
CA ALA A 101 -7.82 -12.16 3.60
C ALA A 101 -6.58 -12.15 4.52
N ARG A 102 -6.72 -12.68 5.74
CA ARG A 102 -5.57 -12.93 6.62
C ARG A 102 -4.71 -14.13 6.21
N ASN A 103 -5.17 -15.00 5.30
CA ASN A 103 -4.59 -16.32 5.03
C ASN A 103 -4.43 -16.67 3.52
N ARG A 104 -4.62 -15.75 2.55
CA ARG A 104 -4.61 -16.08 1.11
C ARG A 104 -3.68 -15.21 0.28
N LEU A 105 -2.38 -15.48 0.32
CA LEU A 105 -1.46 -15.05 -0.75
C LEU A 105 -1.37 -16.13 -1.83
N ASN A 106 -2.24 -16.05 -2.85
CA ASN A 106 -2.10 -16.84 -4.08
C ASN A 106 -2.75 -16.18 -5.31
N LYS A 107 -1.87 -15.61 -6.15
CA LYS A 107 -1.77 -15.70 -7.63
C LYS A 107 -2.55 -14.74 -8.56
N ARG A 108 -1.99 -13.54 -8.72
CA ARG A 108 -1.58 -12.75 -9.90
C ARG A 108 -0.92 -11.47 -9.36
N PRO A 109 -0.02 -10.80 -10.11
CA PRO A 109 0.46 -9.48 -9.71
C PRO A 109 -0.72 -8.51 -9.71
N ALA A 110 -0.87 -7.75 -8.62
CA ALA A 110 -1.84 -6.66 -8.53
C ALA A 110 -1.55 -5.60 -9.61
N PRO A 111 -2.53 -4.78 -10.01
CA PRO A 111 -2.23 -3.54 -10.73
C PRO A 111 -1.30 -2.70 -9.84
N GLU A 112 -0.07 -2.49 -10.30
CA GLU A 112 0.94 -1.74 -9.57
C GLU A 112 0.54 -0.25 -9.52
N LEU A 113 0.41 0.27 -8.30
CA LEU A 113 0.21 1.70 -8.02
C LEU A 113 1.49 2.52 -8.22
N GLU A 114 2.61 1.87 -8.56
CA GLU A 114 3.89 2.51 -8.82
C GLU A 114 4.20 2.45 -10.32
N TYR A 115 4.33 3.61 -10.94
CA TYR A 115 4.55 3.73 -12.38
C TYR A 115 6.04 3.75 -12.74
N ASN A 116 6.86 4.38 -11.90
CA ASN A 116 8.28 4.57 -12.15
C ASN A 116 9.10 3.71 -11.18
N LEU A 117 9.35 2.46 -11.52
CA LEU A 117 10.20 1.60 -10.71
C LEU A 117 11.63 2.14 -10.60
N PHE A 118 12.21 2.07 -9.41
CA PHE A 118 13.62 2.33 -9.17
C PHE A 118 14.48 1.16 -9.70
N ALA A 119 15.68 1.45 -10.21
CA ALA A 119 16.53 0.44 -10.89
C ALA A 119 16.77 -0.90 -10.12
N PRO A 120 16.81 -0.95 -8.78
CA PRO A 120 16.90 -2.18 -8.00
C PRO A 120 15.61 -3.03 -7.95
N GLU A 121 14.47 -2.52 -8.37
CA GLU A 121 13.15 -3.15 -8.23
C GLU A 121 12.83 -4.15 -9.35
N ILE A 122 13.74 -5.09 -9.55
CA ILE A 122 13.66 -6.10 -10.60
C ILE A 122 12.53 -7.12 -10.40
N GLN A 123 11.86 -7.08 -9.24
CA GLN A 123 10.80 -8.00 -8.88
C GLN A 123 9.42 -7.60 -9.43
N PHE A 124 9.22 -6.32 -9.79
CA PHE A 124 7.94 -5.78 -10.22
C PHE A 124 7.83 -5.67 -11.75
N ASP A 125 6.61 -5.61 -12.26
CA ASP A 125 6.34 -5.28 -13.66
C ASP A 125 6.19 -3.77 -13.82
N PHE A 126 6.56 -3.24 -14.98
CA PHE A 126 6.16 -1.87 -15.32
C PHE A 126 4.70 -1.88 -15.77
N PRO A 127 3.83 -1.05 -15.18
CA PRO A 127 2.48 -0.90 -15.68
C PRO A 127 2.47 -0.38 -17.11
N LYS A 128 1.44 -0.76 -17.88
CA LYS A 128 1.32 -0.38 -19.29
C LYS A 128 1.03 1.11 -19.47
N ASP A 129 0.25 1.67 -18.55
CA ASP A 129 -0.22 3.05 -18.55
C ASP A 129 -0.07 3.62 -17.13
N SER A 130 0.11 4.94 -17.00
CA SER A 130 0.11 5.60 -15.70
C SER A 130 -1.31 5.66 -15.14
N GLU A 131 -1.56 4.94 -14.06
CA GLU A 131 -2.86 4.93 -13.39
C GLU A 131 -2.94 6.07 -12.37
N LEU A 132 -3.78 7.06 -12.65
CA LEU A 132 -4.00 8.20 -11.75
C LEU A 132 -5.09 7.86 -10.74
N VAL A 133 -4.68 7.50 -9.53
CA VAL A 133 -5.60 7.09 -8.48
C VAL A 133 -5.94 8.25 -7.56
N THR A 134 -7.24 8.47 -7.34
CA THR A 134 -7.77 9.45 -6.39
C THR A 134 -8.92 8.89 -5.58
N PHE A 135 -9.16 9.45 -4.40
CA PHE A 135 -10.31 9.10 -3.57
C PHE A 135 -10.85 10.31 -2.81
N ASP A 136 -12.17 10.35 -2.63
CA ASP A 136 -12.87 11.42 -1.94
C ASP A 136 -13.11 11.05 -0.47
N THR A 137 -12.92 12.03 0.42
CA THR A 137 -13.23 11.92 1.84
C THR A 137 -14.06 13.12 2.30
N PRO A 138 -14.73 13.05 3.48
CA PRO A 138 -15.39 14.23 4.05
C PRO A 138 -14.45 15.40 4.36
N PHE A 139 -13.12 15.20 4.35
CA PHE A 139 -12.11 16.20 4.67
C PHE A 139 -11.17 16.51 3.50
N GLY A 140 -11.57 16.18 2.27
CA GLY A 140 -10.85 16.53 1.05
C GLY A 140 -10.69 15.37 0.07
N ARG A 141 -10.29 15.70 -1.15
CA ARG A 141 -9.89 14.77 -2.20
C ARG A 141 -8.41 14.48 -2.11
N PHE A 142 -8.05 13.20 -2.14
CA PHE A 142 -6.66 12.75 -2.07
C PHE A 142 -6.23 12.12 -3.40
N GLY A 143 -5.00 12.42 -3.80
CA GLY A 143 -4.27 11.63 -4.78
C GLY A 143 -3.30 10.68 -4.08
N ILE A 144 -2.92 9.61 -4.77
CA ILE A 144 -1.89 8.68 -4.31
C ILE A 144 -0.92 8.38 -5.46
N PHE A 145 0.36 8.35 -5.12
CA PHE A 145 1.45 7.82 -5.93
C PHE A 145 2.58 7.39 -4.98
N THR A 146 3.52 6.61 -5.47
CA THR A 146 4.50 5.92 -4.61
C THR A 146 5.93 6.31 -5.00
N CYS A 147 6.77 6.59 -4.00
CA CYS A 147 8.22 6.75 -4.14
C CYS A 147 8.67 7.50 -5.40
N PHE A 148 9.34 6.82 -6.33
CA PHE A 148 10.01 7.46 -7.45
C PHE A 148 9.04 8.14 -8.43
N ASP A 149 7.73 7.88 -8.34
CA ASP A 149 6.68 8.61 -9.04
C ASP A 149 6.67 10.11 -8.77
N ILE A 150 7.22 10.57 -7.64
CA ILE A 150 7.34 12.00 -7.35
C ILE A 150 8.14 12.76 -8.42
N SER A 151 9.04 12.06 -9.10
CA SER A 151 9.90 12.61 -10.15
C SER A 151 9.25 12.54 -11.54
N SER A 152 8.04 11.99 -11.65
CA SER A 152 7.34 11.81 -12.92
C SER A 152 6.22 12.82 -13.14
N TYR A 153 6.17 13.37 -14.35
CA TYR A 153 5.07 14.22 -14.77
C TYR A 153 3.76 13.43 -14.87
N ASP A 154 3.81 12.24 -15.45
CA ASP A 154 2.63 11.42 -15.76
C ASP A 154 2.00 10.79 -14.51
N SER A 155 2.65 10.90 -13.36
CA SER A 155 2.15 10.46 -12.05
C SER A 155 1.89 11.67 -11.15
N ALA A 156 2.94 12.25 -10.55
CA ALA A 156 2.80 13.26 -9.51
C ALA A 156 2.23 14.59 -10.00
N VAL A 157 2.62 15.06 -11.19
CA VAL A 157 2.09 16.33 -11.74
C VAL A 157 0.70 16.14 -12.33
N ALA A 158 0.49 15.03 -13.04
CA ALA A 158 -0.76 14.73 -13.70
C ALA A 158 -1.91 14.56 -12.70
N VAL A 159 -1.72 13.89 -11.56
CA VAL A 159 -2.79 13.71 -10.56
C VAL A 159 -3.27 15.06 -10.01
N VAL A 160 -2.36 15.99 -9.74
CA VAL A 160 -2.69 17.33 -9.23
C VAL A 160 -3.43 18.14 -10.30
N LYS A 161 -2.92 18.16 -11.54
CA LYS A 161 -3.52 18.97 -12.61
C LYS A 161 -4.88 18.44 -13.08
N ALA A 162 -5.01 17.12 -13.21
CA ALA A 162 -6.22 16.51 -13.75
C ALA A 162 -7.35 16.45 -12.72
N PHE A 163 -7.04 16.16 -11.46
CA PHE A 163 -8.07 15.89 -10.44
C PHE A 163 -8.23 16.98 -9.38
N GLN A 164 -7.33 17.97 -9.35
CA GLN A 164 -7.34 19.09 -8.39
C GLN A 164 -7.44 18.58 -6.95
N VAL A 165 -6.56 17.65 -6.60
CA VAL A 165 -6.53 17.03 -5.27
C VAL A 165 -6.19 18.07 -4.19
N ASP A 166 -6.76 17.90 -2.99
CA ASP A 166 -6.46 18.74 -1.82
C ASP A 166 -5.19 18.29 -1.10
N SER A 167 -4.86 17.00 -1.20
CA SER A 167 -3.72 16.39 -0.50
C SER A 167 -3.20 15.15 -1.24
N ILE A 168 -1.97 14.76 -0.94
CA ILE A 168 -1.33 13.56 -1.51
C ILE A 168 -0.99 12.58 -0.38
N VAL A 169 -1.34 11.31 -0.57
CA VAL A 169 -0.80 10.18 0.18
C VAL A 169 0.42 9.66 -0.57
N TYR A 170 1.57 9.61 0.09
CA TYR A 170 2.85 9.29 -0.54
C TYR A 170 3.66 8.31 0.32
N PRO A 171 3.44 6.99 0.16
CA PRO A 171 4.31 5.96 0.72
C PRO A 171 5.68 5.99 0.00
N MET A 172 6.76 5.77 0.74
CA MET A 172 8.13 5.78 0.23
C MET A 172 9.02 4.86 1.07
N ALA A 173 10.00 4.22 0.43
CA ALA A 173 11.05 3.41 1.04
C ALA A 173 12.45 4.00 0.81
#